data_AF-A0A3D3L1L8-F1
#
_entry.id   AF-A0A3D3L1L8-F1
#
_cell.length_a   1.000
_cell.length_b   1.000
_cell.length_c   1.000
_cell.angle_alpha   90.00
_cell.angle_beta   90.00
_cell.angle_gamma   90.00
#
_symmetry.space_group_name_H-M   'P 1'
#
loop_
_entity.id
_entity.type
_entity.pdbx_description
1 polymer ?
#
loop_
_entity_poly.entity_id
_entity_poly.type
_entity_poly.pdbx_seq_one_letter_code
_entity_poly.pdbx_strand_id
1 'polypeptide(L)' 'TGANYMPRFPCPPGEDETSWLVKEVATGLDYRYPRGVPDKVRTQADYELEVITSMGFPGYFLVVADF' A
#
# COMPACT_ATOMS: atom_id res chain seq x y z
N THR A 1 18.91 19.45 7.51
CA THR A 1 18.64 19.24 6.07
C THR A 1 18.07 17.85 5.87
N GLY A 2 16.79 17.65 6.19
CA GLY A 2 16.13 16.36 5.98
C GLY A 2 15.43 16.38 4.63
N ALA A 3 16.16 16.12 3.55
CA ALA A 3 15.53 15.92 2.26
C ALA A 3 14.74 14.62 2.33
N ASN A 4 13.43 14.74 2.55
CA ASN A 4 12.52 13.62 2.45
C ASN A 4 12.36 13.35 0.94
N TYR A 5 13.24 12.52 0.38
CA TYR A 5 13.26 12.16 -1.05
C TYR A 5 12.11 11.23 -1.45
N MET A 6 11.14 11.01 -0.57
CA MET A 6 9.97 10.22 -0.94
C MET A 6 9.15 10.97 -1.98
N PRO A 7 8.96 10.38 -3.17
CA PRO A 7 8.06 10.94 -4.16
C PRO A 7 6.65 10.96 -3.57
N ARG A 8 5.96 12.11 -3.68
CA ARG A 8 4.56 12.21 -3.28
C ARG A 8 3.70 11.58 -4.35
N PHE A 9 2.88 10.60 -3.97
CA PHE A 9 1.95 9.98 -4.90
C PHE A 9 0.67 10.84 -5.03
N PRO A 10 0.20 11.15 -6.26
CA PRO A 10 -1.04 11.89 -6.46
C PRO A 10 -2.26 11.00 -6.13
N CYS A 11 -2.70 11.05 -4.88
CA CYS A 11 -3.85 10.27 -4.41
C CYS A 11 -5.19 10.87 -4.90
N PRO A 12 -6.24 10.05 -5.09
CA PRO A 12 -7.58 10.54 -5.38
C PRO A 12 -8.12 11.50 -4.30
N PRO A 13 -9.09 12.37 -4.62
CA PRO A 13 -9.69 13.26 -3.63
C PRO A 13 -10.27 12.49 -2.44
N GLY A 14 -9.86 12.87 -1.22
CA GLY A 14 -10.30 12.23 0.02
C GLY A 14 -9.41 11.08 0.50
N GLU A 15 -8.37 10.73 -0.25
CA GLU A 15 -7.39 9.71 0.11
C GLU A 15 -6.03 10.32 0.46
N ASP A 16 -5.29 9.63 1.32
CA ASP A 16 -3.86 9.84 1.50
C ASP A 16 -3.07 8.59 1.02
N GLU A 17 -1.74 8.66 1.04
CA GLU A 17 -0.90 7.56 0.55
C GLU A 17 -1.14 6.25 1.33
N THR A 18 -1.47 6.34 2.61
CA THR A 18 -1.78 5.18 3.45
C THR A 18 -3.10 4.56 3.04
N SER A 19 -4.18 5.35 3.01
CA SER A 19 -5.51 4.86 2.66
C SER A 19 -5.56 4.32 1.24
N TRP A 20 -4.82 4.95 0.33
CA TRP A 20 -4.69 4.50 -1.05
C TRP A 20 -3.90 3.21 -1.17
N LEU A 21 -2.74 3.08 -0.49
CA LEU A 21 -1.96 1.84 -0.51
C LEU A 21 -2.77 0.64 0.02
N VAL A 22 -3.55 0.83 1.09
CA VAL A 22 -4.41 -0.24 1.63
C VAL A 22 -5.43 -0.72 0.59
N LYS A 23 -6.03 0.19 -0.19
CA LYS A 23 -6.98 -0.14 -1.26
C LYS A 23 -6.32 -0.84 -2.44
N GLU A 24 -5.12 -0.39 -2.82
CA GLU A 24 -4.34 -1.01 -3.89
C GLU A 24 -3.92 -2.43 -3.51
N VAL A 25 -3.48 -2.65 -2.26
CA VAL A 25 -3.17 -4.00 -1.76
C VAL A 25 -4.41 -4.89 -1.73
N ALA A 26 -5.56 -4.39 -1.25
CA ALA A 26 -6.81 -5.15 -1.27
C ALA A 26 -7.21 -5.56 -2.69
N THR A 27 -7.17 -4.62 -3.64
CA THR A 27 -7.44 -4.87 -5.07
C THR A 27 -6.46 -5.89 -5.64
N GLY A 28 -5.17 -5.75 -5.31
CA GLY A 28 -4.12 -6.66 -5.76
C GLY A 28 -4.24 -8.07 -5.18
N LEU A 29 -4.76 -8.22 -3.96
CA LEU A 29 -5.05 -9.50 -3.33
C LEU A 29 -6.25 -10.18 -4.00
N ASP A 30 -7.34 -9.45 -4.22
CA ASP A 30 -8.53 -9.98 -4.90
C ASP A 30 -8.21 -10.45 -6.33
N TYR A 31 -7.37 -9.69 -7.04
CA TYR A 31 -6.87 -10.08 -8.36
C TYR A 31 -6.03 -11.37 -8.34
N ARG A 32 -5.11 -11.51 -7.36
CA ARG A 32 -4.23 -12.68 -7.25
C ARG A 32 -4.95 -13.92 -6.72
N TYR A 33 -5.99 -13.74 -5.91
CA TYR A 33 -6.73 -14.79 -5.25
C TYR A 33 -8.23 -14.71 -5.57
N PRO A 34 -8.65 -14.96 -6.83
CA PRO A 34 -10.03 -14.78 -7.27
C PRO A 34 -11.03 -15.76 -6.62
N ARG A 35 -10.54 -16.77 -5.90
CA ARG A 35 -11.35 -17.74 -5.13
C ARG A 35 -11.30 -17.49 -3.62
N GLY A 36 -10.84 -16.31 -3.22
CA GLY A 36 -10.65 -15.91 -1.82
C GLY A 36 -9.19 -15.94 -1.41
N VAL A 37 -8.79 -14.90 -0.67
CA VAL A 37 -7.45 -14.74 -0.09
C VAL A 37 -7.30 -15.70 1.10
N PRO A 38 -6.31 -16.60 1.12
CA PRO A 38 -6.06 -17.47 2.27
C PRO A 38 -5.73 -16.66 3.53
N ASP A 39 -6.16 -17.12 4.70
CA ASP A 39 -5.98 -16.40 5.98
C ASP A 39 -4.52 -16.03 6.25
N LYS A 40 -3.59 -16.96 6.00
CA LYS A 40 -2.14 -16.71 6.15
C LYS A 40 -1.66 -15.54 5.30
N VAL A 41 -2.19 -15.39 4.08
CA VAL A 41 -1.81 -14.30 3.17
C VAL A 41 -2.41 -12.99 3.64
N ARG A 42 -3.66 -13.00 4.10
CA ARG A 42 -4.32 -11.83 4.67
C ARG A 42 -3.56 -11.31 5.91
N THR A 43 -3.25 -12.18 6.86
CA THR A 43 -2.47 -11.82 8.05
C THR A 43 -1.10 -11.26 7.70
N GLN A 44 -0.43 -11.83 6.69
CA GLN A 44 0.86 -11.32 6.24
C GLN A 44 0.73 -9.92 5.62
N ALA A 45 -0.28 -9.71 4.76
CA ALA A 45 -0.53 -8.42 4.13
C ALA A 45 -0.88 -7.34 5.17
N ASP A 46 -1.69 -7.66 6.16
CA ASP A 46 -2.06 -6.74 7.25
C ASP A 46 -0.83 -6.32 8.05
N TYR A 47 0.05 -7.26 8.40
CA TYR A 47 1.30 -6.99 9.09
C TYR A 47 2.25 -6.11 8.26
N GLU A 48 2.43 -6.42 6.97
CA GLU A 48 3.29 -5.63 6.08
C GLU A 48 2.75 -4.21 5.89
N LEU A 49 1.43 -4.04 5.73
CA LEU A 49 0.79 -2.73 5.65
C LEU A 49 1.03 -1.91 6.92
N GLU A 50 0.91 -2.51 8.10
CA GLU A 50 1.20 -1.82 9.38
C GLU A 50 2.67 -1.37 9.46
N VAL A 51 3.61 -2.22 9.06
CA VAL A 51 5.04 -1.87 9.02
C VAL A 51 5.33 -0.75 8.02
N ILE A 52 4.82 -0.84 6.79
CA ILE A 52 5.06 0.18 5.74
C ILE A 52 4.49 1.54 6.15
N THR A 53 3.28 1.54 6.70
CA THR A 53 2.59 2.78 7.10
C THR A 53 3.23 3.41 8.34
N SER A 54 3.63 2.62 9.34
CA SER A 54 4.33 3.12 10.53
C SER A 54 5.72 3.69 10.23
N MET A 55 6.43 3.13 9.24
CA MET A 55 7.70 3.67 8.77
C MET A 55 7.54 4.89 7.86
N GLY A 56 6.30 5.23 7.49
CA GLY A 56 6.01 6.33 6.58
C GLY A 56 6.55 6.07 5.19
N PHE A 57 6.46 4.85 4.65
CA PHE A 57 6.85 4.52 3.27
C PHE A 57 5.71 4.24 2.27
N PRO A 58 4.43 4.62 2.49
CA PRO A 58 3.38 4.22 1.55
C PRO A 58 3.53 4.83 0.15
N GLY A 59 3.91 6.11 0.04
CA GLY A 59 4.12 6.77 -1.25
C GLY A 59 5.20 6.12 -2.13
N TYR A 60 6.24 5.54 -1.52
CA TYR A 60 7.27 4.82 -2.27
C TYR A 60 6.70 3.60 -3.01
N PHE A 61 5.88 2.79 -2.32
CA PHE A 61 5.26 1.61 -2.91
C PHE A 61 4.26 1.98 -4.01
N LEU A 62 3.48 3.06 -3.80
CA LEU A 62 2.53 3.54 -4.79
C LEU A 62 3.22 4.01 -6.08
N VAL A 63 4.32 4.76 -5.96
CA VAL A 63 5.08 5.21 -7.13
C VAL A 63 5.70 4.03 -7.87
N VAL A 64 6.27 3.06 -7.17
CA VAL A 64 6.84 1.86 -7.81
C VAL A 64 5.76 1.02 -8.51
N ALA A 65 4.54 0.96 -7.98
CA ALA A 65 3.44 0.21 -8.59
C ALA A 65 2.87 0.86 -9.87
N ASP A 66 3.07 2.17 -10.06
CA ASP A 66 2.62 2.94 -11.23
C ASP A 66 3.61 2.89 -12.43
N PHE A 67 4.85 2.41 -12.20
CA PHE A 67 5.89 2.21 -13.22
C PHE A 67 5.82 0.83 -13.89
#